data_AF-A0A4Q6BDS0-F1
#
_entry.id   AF-A0A4Q6BDS0-F1
#
_cell.length_a   1.000
_cell.length_b   1.000
_cell.length_c   1.000
_cell.angle_alpha   90.00
_cell.angle_beta   90.00
_cell.angle_gamma   90.00
#
_symmetry.space_group_name_H-M   'P 1'
#
loop_
_entity.id
_entity.type
_entity.pdbx_description
1 polymer ?
#
loop_
_entity_poly.entity_id
_entity_poly.type
_entity_poly.pdbx_seq_one_letter_code
_entity_poly.pdbx_strand_id
1 'polypeptide(L)' 'MKTFLLSLFIFTSTIGYSQAFITRDIKSFGAKGNGRTNDHEAFRKAAAFFNARGGNGKLVISKGTYIFTFWCL' A
#
# COMPACT_ATOMS: atom_id res chain seq x y z
N MET A 1 -17.60 -35.96 -35.02
CA MET A 1 -16.94 -34.99 -35.92
C MET A 1 -17.42 -33.61 -35.48
N LYS A 2 -16.74 -32.87 -34.59
CA LYS A 2 -15.39 -32.29 -34.64
C LYS A 2 -15.38 -30.97 -35.43
N THR A 3 -15.77 -29.89 -34.75
CA THR A 3 -15.46 -28.47 -35.06
C THR A 3 -15.74 -27.66 -33.78
N PHE A 4 -14.94 -27.71 -32.70
CA PHE A 4 -13.66 -27.02 -32.51
C PHE A 4 -13.47 -25.74 -33.34
N LEU A 5 -14.24 -24.69 -33.02
CA LEU A 5 -13.85 -23.29 -33.23
C LEU A 5 -13.87 -22.57 -31.88
N LEU A 6 -13.04 -23.10 -30.98
CA LEU A 6 -12.61 -22.48 -29.73
C LEU A 6 -11.38 -21.63 -30.08
N SER A 7 -11.54 -20.43 -30.62
CA SER A 7 -10.40 -19.54 -30.85
C SER A 7 -10.82 -18.09 -30.81
N LEU A 8 -10.02 -17.32 -30.07
CA LEU A 8 -10.00 -15.86 -29.96
C LEU A 8 -10.83 -15.21 -28.84
N PHE A 9 -10.54 -15.61 -27.59
CA PHE A 9 -10.80 -14.76 -26.42
C PHE A 9 -9.54 -14.64 -25.55
N ILE A 10 -8.37 -14.45 -26.19
CA ILE A 10 -7.10 -14.36 -25.47
C ILE A 10 -6.23 -13.29 -26.12
N PHE A 11 -6.61 -12.00 -26.06
CA PHE A 11 -5.63 -10.92 -26.23
C PHE A 11 -6.12 -9.54 -25.77
N THR A 12 -6.91 -9.47 -24.70
CA THR A 12 -7.23 -8.18 -24.07
C THR A 12 -6.72 -8.20 -22.65
N SER A 13 -5.85 -7.25 -22.33
CA SER A 13 -5.40 -6.83 -20.99
C SER A 13 -3.98 -7.24 -20.59
N THR A 14 -2.98 -6.79 -21.34
CA THR A 14 -1.75 -6.29 -20.69
C THR A 14 -1.70 -4.78 -20.84
N ILE A 15 -2.72 -4.08 -20.32
CA ILE A 15 -2.57 -2.65 -20.04
C ILE A 15 -1.61 -2.58 -18.87
N GLY A 16 -0.33 -2.31 -19.15
CA GLY A 16 0.65 -1.97 -18.13
C GLY A 16 0.23 -0.65 -17.49
N TYR A 17 -0.53 -0.71 -16.40
CA TYR A 17 -0.80 0.46 -15.59
C TYR A 17 0.52 0.90 -14.96
N SER A 18 1.17 1.91 -15.55
CA SER A 18 2.23 2.65 -14.86
C SER A 18 1.60 3.26 -13.61
N GLN A 19 1.90 2.67 -12.46
CA GLN A 19 1.30 3.11 -11.21
C GLN A 19 1.81 4.51 -10.90
N ALA A 20 0.90 5.48 -10.89
CA ALA A 20 1.24 6.87 -10.60
C ALA A 20 2.01 6.95 -9.28
N PHE A 21 3.10 7.72 -9.28
CA PHE A 21 3.89 7.96 -8.08
C PHE A 21 3.01 8.66 -7.04
N ILE A 22 2.91 8.06 -5.86
CA ILE A 22 2.11 8.61 -4.77
C ILE A 22 2.98 9.09 -3.63
N THR A 23 2.59 10.20 -3.02
CA THR A 23 3.15 10.67 -1.76
C THR A 23 2.03 10.71 -0.72
N ARG A 24 2.24 10.05 0.42
CA ARG A 24 1.28 10.04 1.54
C ARG A 24 2.02 10.30 2.85
N ASP A 25 1.38 11.03 3.75
CA ASP A 25 1.92 11.29 5.08
C ASP A 25 1.44 10.22 6.08
N ILE A 26 2.27 9.86 7.04
CA ILE A 26 1.95 8.87 8.08
C ILE A 26 0.70 9.25 8.90
N LYS A 27 0.43 10.54 9.07
CA LYS A 27 -0.78 11.04 9.76
C LYS A 27 -2.07 10.67 9.03
N SER A 28 -2.02 10.48 7.70
CA SER A 28 -3.17 10.00 6.93
C SER A 28 -3.56 8.56 7.27
N PHE A 29 -2.65 7.79 7.89
CA PHE A 29 -2.90 6.43 8.37
C PHE A 29 -3.24 6.37 9.86
N GLY A 30 -3.42 7.53 10.51
CA GLY A 30 -3.86 7.64 11.90
C GLY A 30 -2.75 7.86 12.92
N ALA A 31 -1.50 8.07 12.49
CA ALA A 31 -0.43 8.41 13.42
C ALA A 31 -0.64 9.80 14.01
N LYS A 32 -0.41 9.94 15.32
CA LYS A 32 -0.51 11.22 16.03
C LYS A 32 0.84 11.92 16.13
N GLY A 33 1.92 11.18 16.35
CA GLY A 33 3.27 11.76 16.49
C GLY A 33 3.40 12.70 17.70
N ASN A 34 2.62 12.46 18.76
CA ASN A 34 2.55 13.28 19.97
C ASN A 34 3.46 12.80 21.11
N GLY A 35 4.28 11.77 20.89
CA GLY A 35 5.18 11.19 21.89
C GLY A 35 4.47 10.52 23.05
N ARG A 36 3.19 10.17 22.91
CA ARG A 36 2.38 9.54 23.97
C ARG A 36 1.54 8.38 23.47
N THR A 37 0.97 8.50 22.27
CA THR A 37 0.11 7.49 21.67
C THR A 37 0.95 6.46 20.91
N ASN A 38 0.59 5.18 21.02
CA ASN A 38 1.20 4.12 20.22
C ASN A 38 0.77 4.28 18.75
N ASP A 39 1.74 4.56 17.89
CA ASP A 39 1.54 4.79 16.45
C ASP A 39 1.78 3.51 15.63
N HIS A 40 2.10 2.38 16.26
CA HIS A 40 2.44 1.11 15.58
C HIS A 40 1.39 0.68 14.54
N GLU A 41 0.10 0.77 14.89
CA GLU A 41 -0.99 0.42 13.96
C GLU A 41 -1.06 1.32 12.73
N ALA A 42 -0.67 2.60 12.83
CA ALA A 42 -0.64 3.50 11.69
C ALA A 42 0.45 3.09 10.69
N PHE A 43 1.61 2.66 11.19
CA PHE A 43 2.68 2.13 10.36
C PHE A 43 2.32 0.79 9.72
N ARG A 44 1.63 -0.10 10.44
CA ARG A 44 1.10 -1.34 9.88
C ARG A 44 0.14 -1.07 8.71
N LYS A 45 -0.76 -0.11 8.87
CA LYS A 45 -1.70 0.31 7.81
C LYS A 45 -0.98 0.94 6.62
N ALA A 46 0.02 1.80 6.87
CA ALA A 46 0.82 2.39 5.80
C ALA A 46 1.54 1.30 4.99
N ALA A 47 2.21 0.35 5.66
CA ALA A 47 2.89 -0.76 5.02
C ALA A 47 1.91 -1.62 4.19
N ALA A 48 0.76 -1.98 4.76
CA ALA A 48 -0.28 -2.73 4.05
C ALA A 48 -0.76 -2.00 2.78
N PHE A 49 -0.95 -0.68 2.86
CA PHE A 49 -1.38 0.14 1.74
C PHE A 49 -0.35 0.17 0.60
N PHE A 50 0.93 0.40 0.91
CA PHE A 50 1.98 0.43 -0.12
C PHE A 50 2.25 -0.97 -0.71
N ASN A 51 2.24 -2.01 0.13
CA ASN A 51 2.44 -3.39 -0.31
C ASN A 51 1.30 -3.89 -1.20
N ALA A 52 0.05 -3.57 -0.87
CA ALA A 52 -1.12 -3.97 -1.66
C ALA A 52 -1.18 -3.27 -3.02
N ARG A 53 -0.71 -2.02 -3.10
CA ARG A 53 -0.66 -1.28 -4.37
C ARG A 53 0.37 -1.89 -5.30
N GLY A 54 1.59 -2.15 -4.81
CA GLY A 54 2.75 -2.43 -5.66
C GLY A 54 3.21 -1.17 -6.42
N GLY A 55 4.48 -1.12 -6.83
CA GLY A 55 5.05 0.04 -7.52
C GLY A 55 5.65 1.11 -6.60
N ASN A 56 5.91 2.30 -7.17
CA ASN A 56 6.70 3.34 -6.52
C ASN A 56 5.84 4.33 -5.72
N GLY A 57 6.30 4.66 -4.52
CA GLY A 57 5.66 5.67 -3.69
C GLY A 57 6.59 6.17 -2.59
N LYS A 58 6.20 7.28 -1.99
CA LYS A 58 6.91 7.93 -0.89
C LYS A 58 5.98 8.05 0.31
N LEU A 59 6.37 7.41 1.40
CA LEU A 59 5.81 7.68 2.72
C LEU A 59 6.56 8.87 3.34
N VAL A 60 5.83 9.92 3.69
CA VAL A 60 6.36 11.08 4.41
C VAL A 60 6.07 10.89 5.89
N ILE A 61 7.10 11.03 6.72
CA ILE A 61 6.98 11.07 8.17
C ILE A 61 7.13 12.52 8.59
N SER A 62 6.00 13.22 8.75
CA SER A 62 5.98 14.59 9.28
C SER A 62 6.72 14.68 10.62
N LYS A 63 7.33 15.84 10.92
CA LYS A 63 7.96 16.10 12.21
C LYS A 63 7.03 15.76 13.37
N GLY A 64 7.53 14.99 14.33
CA GLY A 64 6.81 14.53 15.51
C GLY A 64 7.60 13.47 16.28
N THR A 65 7.05 13.04 17.41
CA THR A 65 7.61 11.94 18.22
C THR A 65 6.66 10.75 18.12
N TYR A 66 7.12 9.67 17.49
CA TYR A 66 6.29 8.49 17.23
C TYR A 66 6.68 7.36 18.18
N ILE A 67 5.71 6.85 18.93
CA ILE A 67 5.94 5.72 19.84
C ILE A 67 5.59 4.42 19.13
N PHE A 68 6.53 3.48 19.18
CA PHE A 68 6.31 2.09 18.78
C PHE A 68 6.40 1.22 20.02
N THR A 69 5.29 0.63 20.42
CA THR A 69 5.31 -0.43 21.44
C THR A 69 5.15 -1.76 20.74
N PHE A 70 6.22 -2.54 20.73
CA PHE A 70 6.20 -3.91 20.24
C PHE A 70 5.73 -4.81 21.39
N TRP A 71 4.46 -5.22 21.38
CA TRP A 71 4.04 -6.31 22.23
C TRP A 71 4.50 -7.60 21.56
N CYS A 72 5.58 -8.18 22.09
CA CYS A 72 5.94 -9.55 21.79
C CYS A 72 4.82 -10.44 22.37
N LEU A 73 4.00 -11.03 21.50
CA LEU A 73 3.10 -12.13 21.82
C LEU A 73 3.72 -13.43 21.30
#